data_AF-A0A7K6R9Q3-F1
#
_entry.id   AF-A0A7K6R9Q3-F1
#
_cell.length_a   1.000
_cell.length_b   1.000
_cell.length_c   1.000
_cell.angle_alpha   90.00
_cell.angle_beta   90.00
_cell.angle_gamma   90.00
#
_symmetry.space_group_name_H-M   'P 1'
#
loop_
_entity.id
_entity.type
_entity.pdbx_description
1 polymer ?
#
loop_
_entity_poly.entity_id
_entity_poly.type
_entity_poly.pdbx_seq_one_letter_code
_entity_poly.pdbx_strand_id
1 'polypeptide(L)' 'MGAHLARRYLWDAEAEPDPLQMPTFAPDLGLPQRRPRAMVASAEQLAQGRVPLEQRDFCGHHLLQLMR' A
#
# COMPACT_ATOMS: atom_id res chain seq x y z
N MET A 1 18.62 -6.31 1.39
CA MET A 1 17.53 -6.20 0.39
C MET A 1 17.85 -5.02 -0.53
N GLY A 2 17.88 -5.21 -1.85
CA GLY A 2 18.31 -4.14 -2.79
C GLY A 2 18.77 -4.64 -4.18
N ALA A 3 18.85 -5.96 -4.39
CA ALA A 3 19.29 -6.55 -5.66
C ALA A 3 18.46 -6.11 -6.88
N HIS A 4 17.19 -5.74 -6.70
CA HIS A 4 16.34 -5.19 -7.77
C HIS A 4 16.91 -3.88 -8.36
N LEU A 5 17.67 -3.10 -7.57
CA LEU A 5 18.34 -1.89 -8.07
C LEU A 5 19.41 -2.26 -9.11
N ALA A 6 20.23 -3.28 -8.83
CA ALA A 6 21.21 -3.77 -9.79
C ALA A 6 20.54 -4.28 -11.07
N ARG A 7 19.42 -4.99 -10.97
CA ARG A 7 18.67 -5.46 -12.15
C ARG A 7 18.09 -4.28 -12.96
N ARG A 8 17.47 -3.31 -12.29
CA ARG A 8 16.89 -2.14 -12.97
C ARG A 8 17.95 -1.26 -13.62
N TYR A 9 19.05 -0.98 -12.92
CA TYR A 9 20.04 0.03 -13.36
C TYR A 9 21.21 -0.54 -14.16
N LEU A 10 21.58 -1.80 -13.94
CA LEU A 10 22.72 -2.43 -14.63
C LEU A 10 22.29 -3.47 -15.66
N TRP A 11 21.01 -3.87 -15.69
CA TRP A 11 20.50 -4.87 -16.62
C TRP A 11 19.44 -4.27 -17.54
N ASP A 12 18.16 -4.59 -17.31
CA ASP A 12 17.06 -4.22 -18.18
C ASP A 12 15.98 -3.47 -17.37
N ALA A 13 15.83 -2.19 -17.69
CA ALA A 13 14.86 -1.32 -17.05
C ALA A 13 13.44 -1.46 -17.65
N GLU A 14 13.29 -2.03 -18.85
CA GLU A 14 11.96 -2.23 -19.46
C GLU A 14 11.20 -3.37 -18.76
N ALA A 15 11.92 -4.40 -18.35
CA ALA A 15 11.36 -5.52 -17.59
C ALA A 15 11.07 -5.17 -16.12
N GLU A 16 11.76 -4.19 -15.53
CA GLU A 16 11.62 -3.81 -14.11
C GLU A 16 10.59 -2.66 -13.93
N PRO A 17 9.62 -2.77 -13.01
CA PRO A 17 8.52 -1.81 -12.92
C PRO A 17 8.94 -0.46 -12.34
N ASP A 18 8.44 0.64 -12.87
CA ASP A 18 8.67 2.00 -12.36
C ASP A 18 7.89 2.29 -11.05
N PRO A 19 8.56 2.59 -9.91
CA PRO A 19 7.88 2.82 -8.63
C PRO A 19 6.92 4.01 -8.62
N LEU A 20 7.13 5.00 -9.51
CA LEU A 20 6.27 6.17 -9.60
C LEU A 20 5.05 5.95 -10.52
N GLN A 21 5.07 4.92 -11.34
CA GLN A 21 4.05 4.63 -12.35
C GLN A 21 3.49 3.21 -12.19
N MET A 22 3.10 2.86 -10.97
CA MET A 22 2.51 1.56 -10.65
C MET A 22 1.17 1.69 -9.93
N PRO A 23 0.24 0.74 -10.13
CA PRO A 23 0.31 -0.44 -11.01
C PRO A 23 0.00 -0.11 -12.49
N THR A 24 0.72 -0.75 -13.44
CA THR A 24 0.46 -0.63 -14.88
C THR A 24 -0.58 -1.63 -15.41
N PHE A 25 -0.72 -2.78 -14.75
CA PHE A 25 -1.69 -3.81 -15.09
C PHE A 25 -2.97 -3.69 -14.27
N ALA A 26 -4.08 -4.17 -14.83
CA ALA A 26 -5.37 -4.16 -14.17
C ALA A 26 -5.35 -5.03 -12.89
N PRO A 27 -5.96 -4.57 -11.78
CA PRO A 27 -5.90 -5.24 -10.48
C PRO A 27 -6.58 -6.62 -10.45
N ASP A 28 -7.43 -6.92 -11.42
CA ASP A 28 -8.20 -8.14 -11.62
C ASP A 28 -7.55 -9.12 -12.61
N LEU A 29 -6.46 -8.72 -13.29
CA LEU A 29 -5.76 -9.58 -14.24
C LEU A 29 -5.25 -10.86 -13.56
N GLY A 30 -5.77 -12.02 -13.98
CA GLY A 30 -5.44 -13.32 -13.41
C GLY A 30 -6.13 -13.62 -12.05
N LEU A 31 -7.04 -12.75 -11.59
CA LEU A 31 -7.70 -12.87 -10.28
C LEU A 31 -9.23 -12.75 -10.41
N PRO A 32 -9.93 -13.84 -10.80
CA PRO A 32 -11.36 -13.79 -11.11
C PRO A 32 -12.27 -13.40 -9.93
N GLN A 33 -11.81 -13.50 -8.68
CA GLN A 33 -12.57 -13.13 -7.48
C GLN A 33 -11.69 -12.43 -6.44
N ARG A 34 -11.00 -11.37 -6.84
CA ARG A 34 -10.20 -10.56 -5.90
C ARG A 34 -11.09 -9.87 -4.86
N ARG A 35 -10.83 -10.10 -3.58
CA ARG A 35 -11.52 -9.43 -2.47
C ARG A 35 -10.87 -8.07 -2.16
N PRO A 36 -11.67 -7.02 -1.87
CA PRO A 36 -11.13 -5.74 -1.42
C PRO A 36 -10.51 -5.85 -0.01
N ARG A 37 -9.61 -4.93 0.32
CA ARG A 37 -9.09 -4.80 1.69
C ARG A 37 -10.18 -4.24 2.60
N ALA A 38 -10.28 -4.78 3.81
CA ALA A 38 -11.24 -4.32 4.81
C ALA A 38 -10.65 -3.15 5.62
N MET A 39 -11.37 -2.04 5.68
CA MET A 39 -11.04 -0.92 6.56
C MET A 39 -11.73 -1.14 7.92
N VAL A 40 -10.94 -1.36 8.97
CA VAL A 40 -11.47 -1.70 10.31
C VAL A 40 -11.86 -0.45 11.10
N ALA A 41 -11.02 0.59 11.10
CA ALA A 41 -11.32 1.86 11.76
C ALA A 41 -12.21 2.74 10.87
N SER A 42 -13.21 3.40 11.45
CA SER A 42 -13.98 4.41 10.72
C SER A 42 -13.15 5.69 10.51
N ALA A 43 -13.50 6.46 9.47
CA ALA A 43 -12.86 7.76 9.22
C ALA A 43 -13.01 8.72 10.42
N GLU A 44 -14.15 8.66 11.12
CA GLU A 44 -14.42 9.45 12.32
C GLU A 44 -13.52 9.05 13.48
N GLN A 45 -13.34 7.74 13.74
CA GLN A 45 -12.45 7.26 14.80
C GLN A 45 -11.01 7.75 14.59
N LEU A 46 -10.51 7.71 13.35
CA LEU A 46 -9.18 8.22 13.01
C LEU A 46 -9.06 9.73 13.15
N ALA A 47 -10.12 10.48 12.82
CA ALA A 47 -10.16 11.93 12.99
C ALA A 47 -10.17 12.33 14.48
N GLN A 48 -11.02 11.69 15.29
CA GLN A 48 -11.11 11.92 16.74
C GLN A 48 -9.81 11.53 17.45
N GLY A 49 -9.17 10.43 17.04
CA GLY A 49 -7.85 10.02 17.52
C GLY A 49 -6.70 10.92 17.05
N ARG A 50 -6.98 11.99 16.29
CA ARG A 50 -5.99 12.93 15.73
C ARG A 50 -4.86 12.23 14.96
N VAL A 51 -5.18 11.12 14.29
CA VAL A 51 -4.20 10.34 13.52
C VAL A 51 -3.73 11.17 12.31
N PRO A 52 -2.40 11.35 12.11
CA PRO A 52 -1.86 12.02 10.92
C PRO A 52 -2.31 11.34 9.64
N LEU A 53 -2.52 12.10 8.55
CA LEU A 53 -3.04 11.56 7.28
C LEU A 53 -2.21 10.37 6.75
N GLU A 54 -0.89 10.44 6.86
CA GLU A 54 0.03 9.39 6.43
C GLU A 54 -0.15 8.06 7.20
N GLN A 55 -0.71 8.12 8.41
CA GLN A 55 -0.93 6.97 9.29
C GLN A 55 -2.41 6.52 9.30
N ARG A 56 -3.27 7.12 8.45
CA ARG A 56 -4.67 6.68 8.25
C ARG A 56 -4.76 5.54 7.24
N ASP A 57 -3.85 4.58 7.35
CA ASP A 57 -3.82 3.39 6.52
C ASP A 57 -4.86 2.36 7.00
N PHE A 58 -4.97 1.24 6.27
CA PHE A 58 -5.90 0.15 6.64
C PHE A 58 -5.62 -0.42 8.05
N CYS A 59 -4.40 -0.24 8.56
CA CYS A 59 -3.95 -0.73 9.87
C CYS A 59 -4.12 0.31 10.99
N GLY A 60 -4.62 1.52 10.71
CA GLY A 60 -4.70 2.61 11.68
C GLY A 60 -5.48 2.30 12.96
N HIS A 61 -6.33 1.26 12.95
CA HIS A 61 -7.00 0.74 14.15
C HIS A 61 -6.00 0.23 15.21
N HIS A 62 -4.86 -0.34 14.81
CA HIS A 62 -3.81 -0.75 15.76
C HIS A 62 -3.10 0.45 16.38
N LEU A 63 -2.88 1.52 15.63
CA LEU A 63 -2.34 2.76 16.17
C LEU A 63 -3.30 3.38 17.20
N LEU A 64 -4.59 3.41 16.90
CA LEU A 64 -5.62 3.84 17.86
C LEU A 64 -5.60 2.99 19.14
N GLN A 65 -5.35 1.69 19.04
CA GLN A 65 -5.23 0.80 20.20
C GLN A 65 -3.95 1.10 21.01
N LEU A 66 -2.84 1.40 20.34
CA LEU A 66 -1.57 1.73 21.00
C LEU A 66 -1.62 3.07 21.75
N MET A 67 -2.39 4.03 21.24
CA MET A 67 -2.54 5.38 21.82
C MET A 67 -3.54 5.45 22.99
N ARG A 68 -4.29 4.38 23.24
CA ARG A 68 -5.24 4.27 24.36
C ARG A 68 -4.54 3.86 25.64
#